data_AF-A0A956HA81-F1
#
_entry.id   AF-A0A956HA81-F1
#
_cell.length_a   1.000
_cell.length_b   1.000
_cell.length_c   1.000
_cell.angle_alpha   90.00
_cell.angle_beta   90.00
_cell.angle_gamma   90.00
#
_symmetry.space_group_name_H-M   'P 1'
#
loop_
_entity.id
_entity.type
_entity.pdbx_description
1 polymer ?
#
loop_
_entity_poly.entity_id
_entity_poly.type
_entity_poly.pdbx_seq_one_letter_code
_entity_poly.pdbx_strand_id
1 'polypeptide(L)'
;GGDRAALMQEVLAVDRPSLDERPLTSSPLTVVLADQRCPAPVGASVEHIRLHHPGHASARVRVDSTGAGLFARGSFTIDGRGELLDCRDLATAGPGLRGFMASITLHYGEWGGEWIDLLYILLGSALTALSWLGGRLLARRRAREGDHPGALRLRRATTWLGLTLILVPAALALLSQIPGLASDEPTALRVALLVTILLAGAVLRGGLQREIDGDILAS
;
A
#
# COMPACT_ATOMS: atom_id res chain seq x y z
N GLY A 1 29.17 -10.54 14.95
CA GLY A 1 27.76 -10.99 14.88
C GLY A 1 27.11 -10.55 16.17
N GLY A 2 26.01 -9.81 16.11
CA GLY A 2 25.37 -9.17 17.27
C GLY A 2 23.85 -9.12 17.11
N ASP A 3 23.17 -8.35 17.95
CA ASP A 3 21.70 -8.27 18.07
C ASP A 3 20.94 -8.15 16.74
N ARG A 4 21.52 -7.46 15.75
CA ARG A 4 20.97 -7.37 14.40
C ARG A 4 20.89 -8.73 13.68
N ALA A 5 21.88 -9.61 13.86
CA ALA A 5 21.88 -10.94 13.24
C ALA A 5 20.82 -11.84 13.89
N ALA A 6 20.67 -11.77 15.22
CA ALA A 6 19.61 -12.50 15.93
C ALA A 6 18.21 -12.02 15.49
N LEU A 7 18.01 -10.70 15.36
CA LEU A 7 16.76 -10.13 14.87
C LEU A 7 16.49 -10.50 13.40
N MET A 8 17.51 -10.48 12.54
CA MET A 8 17.36 -10.89 11.15
C MET A 8 17.08 -12.39 11.03
N GLN A 9 17.63 -13.23 11.92
CA GLN A 9 17.29 -14.64 11.96
C GLN A 9 15.83 -14.85 12.40
N GLU A 10 15.36 -14.12 13.41
CA GLU A 10 13.96 -14.16 13.84
C GLU A 10 12.98 -13.74 12.72
N VAL A 11 13.32 -12.69 11.96
CA VAL A 11 12.46 -12.15 10.89
C VAL A 11 12.57 -12.96 9.60
N LEU A 12 13.79 -13.30 9.17
CA LEU A 12 14.09 -13.84 7.84
C LEU A 12 14.36 -15.34 7.79
N ALA A 13 14.56 -16.03 8.92
CA ALA A 13 14.82 -17.47 8.90
C ALA A 13 13.53 -18.24 8.59
N VAL A 14 13.17 -18.23 7.31
CA VAL A 14 12.48 -19.34 6.69
C VAL A 14 13.62 -20.23 6.21
N ASP A 15 13.81 -21.37 6.85
CA ASP A 15 14.58 -22.45 6.23
C ASP A 15 13.98 -22.69 4.85
N ARG A 16 14.74 -22.32 3.82
CA ARG A 16 14.39 -22.62 2.43
C ARG A 16 15.19 -23.87 2.08
N PRO A 17 14.67 -25.08 2.34
CA PRO A 17 15.29 -26.29 1.80
C PRO A 17 15.48 -26.12 0.30
N SER A 18 16.59 -26.67 -0.19
CA SER A 18 16.92 -26.72 -1.61
C SER A 18 15.77 -27.37 -2.39
N LEU A 19 15.58 -26.92 -3.63
CA LEU A 19 14.63 -27.53 -4.55
C LEU A 19 14.94 -29.02 -4.71
N ASP A 20 13.96 -29.86 -4.43
CA ASP A 20 13.98 -31.29 -4.71
C ASP A 20 12.87 -31.56 -5.70
N GLU A 21 13.25 -31.82 -6.95
CA GLU A 21 12.34 -31.95 -8.09
C GLU A 21 11.64 -33.32 -8.17
N ARG A 22 12.00 -34.28 -7.31
CA ARG A 22 11.37 -35.59 -7.32
C ARG A 22 9.85 -35.45 -7.15
N PRO A 23 9.02 -36.21 -7.89
CA PRO A 23 7.58 -36.06 -7.82
C PRO A 23 7.04 -36.48 -6.45
N LEU A 24 6.05 -35.72 -5.96
CA LEU A 24 5.26 -36.09 -4.79
C LEU A 24 4.19 -37.13 -5.17
N THR A 25 4.04 -38.14 -4.32
CA THR A 25 3.01 -39.18 -4.47
C THR A 25 1.64 -38.75 -3.93
N SER A 26 1.55 -37.64 -3.18
CA SER A 26 0.30 -37.13 -2.62
C SER A 26 0.26 -35.60 -2.59
N SER A 27 -0.94 -35.02 -2.59
CA SER A 27 -1.13 -33.57 -2.58
C SER A 27 -0.91 -33.00 -1.18
N PRO A 28 -0.08 -31.96 -1.00
CA PRO A 28 0.13 -31.31 0.29
C PRO A 28 -1.15 -30.68 0.87
N LEU A 29 -2.08 -30.25 0.00
CA LEU A 29 -3.28 -29.50 0.40
C LEU A 29 -4.26 -30.33 1.24
N THR A 30 -4.34 -31.65 0.99
CA THR A 30 -5.18 -32.54 1.80
C THR A 30 -4.66 -32.67 3.23
N VAL A 31 -3.36 -32.43 3.45
CA VAL A 31 -2.73 -32.53 4.77
C VAL A 31 -2.95 -31.26 5.58
N VAL A 32 -2.92 -30.09 4.94
CA VAL A 32 -3.19 -28.79 5.58
C VAL A 32 -4.57 -28.74 6.23
N LEU A 33 -5.58 -29.28 5.57
CA LEU A 33 -6.96 -29.24 6.05
C LEU A 33 -7.21 -30.17 7.26
N ALA A 34 -6.30 -31.10 7.52
CA ALA A 34 -6.41 -32.08 8.60
C ALA A 34 -5.63 -31.70 9.87
N ASP A 35 -4.71 -30.73 9.78
CA ASP A 35 -3.72 -30.50 10.84
C ASP A 35 -3.93 -29.17 11.58
N GLN A 36 -4.24 -29.26 12.88
CA GLN A 36 -4.42 -28.11 13.80
C GLN A 36 -3.21 -27.90 14.72
N ARG A 37 -2.00 -28.33 14.32
CA ARG A 37 -0.83 -28.36 15.24
C ARG A 37 -0.28 -26.99 15.61
N CYS A 38 -0.54 -25.95 14.83
CA CYS A 38 -0.16 -24.58 15.18
C CYS A 38 -1.37 -23.86 15.80
N PRO A 39 -1.26 -23.32 17.03
CA PRO A 39 -2.34 -22.56 17.64
C PRO A 39 -2.64 -21.34 16.76
N ALA A 40 -3.82 -21.31 16.16
CA ALA A 40 -4.28 -20.09 15.49
C ALA A 40 -4.53 -19.02 16.57
N PRO A 41 -4.19 -17.75 16.31
CA PRO A 41 -4.58 -16.66 17.19
C PRO A 41 -6.10 -16.65 17.38
N VAL A 42 -6.56 -16.35 18.60
CA VAL A 42 -8.00 -16.35 18.91
C VAL A 42 -8.73 -15.36 18.00
N GLY A 43 -9.73 -15.84 17.26
CA GLY A 43 -10.52 -15.02 16.34
C GLY A 43 -9.81 -14.67 15.02
N ALA A 44 -8.67 -15.31 14.70
CA ALA A 44 -8.05 -15.19 13.39
C ALA A 44 -8.70 -16.16 12.39
N SER A 45 -8.84 -15.69 11.16
CA SER A 45 -9.24 -16.49 9.99
C SER A 45 -8.06 -16.69 9.06
N VAL A 46 -8.07 -17.79 8.30
CA VAL A 46 -7.09 -17.98 7.22
C VAL A 46 -7.32 -16.89 6.17
N GLU A 47 -6.29 -16.08 5.93
CA GLU A 47 -6.34 -14.98 4.97
C GLU A 47 -5.78 -15.44 3.63
N HIS A 48 -4.66 -16.16 3.64
CA HIS A 48 -4.09 -16.71 2.42
C HIS A 48 -3.43 -18.06 2.63
N ILE A 49 -3.37 -18.82 1.53
CA ILE A 49 -2.61 -20.06 1.43
C ILE A 49 -1.63 -19.93 0.26
N ARG A 50 -0.33 -20.07 0.53
CA ARG A 50 0.72 -20.09 -0.49
C ARG A 50 1.27 -21.49 -0.64
N LEU A 51 1.23 -22.00 -1.87
CA LEU A 51 1.82 -23.27 -2.25
C LEU A 51 3.14 -23.03 -2.98
N HIS A 52 4.22 -23.58 -2.46
CA HIS A 52 5.54 -23.58 -3.09
C HIS A 52 5.84 -24.95 -3.69
N HIS A 53 6.47 -24.97 -4.86
CA HIS A 53 6.88 -26.19 -5.59
C HIS A 53 5.81 -27.28 -5.67
N PRO A 54 4.60 -26.98 -6.19
CA PRO A 54 3.53 -27.97 -6.31
C PRO A 54 4.01 -29.21 -7.09
N GLY A 55 3.71 -30.41 -6.57
CA GLY A 55 4.04 -31.67 -7.24
C GLY A 55 5.46 -32.19 -7.01
N HIS A 56 6.31 -31.45 -6.27
CA HIS A 56 7.69 -31.83 -5.99
C HIS A 56 7.91 -32.20 -4.52
N ALA A 57 8.88 -33.04 -4.20
CA ALA A 57 9.21 -33.46 -2.82
C ALA A 57 9.55 -32.28 -1.90
N SER A 58 9.96 -31.14 -2.47
CA SER A 58 10.19 -29.86 -1.80
C SER A 58 8.94 -28.97 -1.69
N ALA A 59 7.75 -29.50 -1.96
CA ALA A 59 6.51 -28.77 -1.84
C ALA A 59 6.30 -28.30 -0.40
N ARG A 60 5.76 -27.09 -0.27
CA ARG A 60 5.45 -26.51 1.03
C ARG A 60 4.16 -25.74 0.95
N VAL A 61 3.36 -25.84 2.00
CA VAL A 61 2.17 -24.98 2.15
C VAL A 61 2.41 -24.05 3.32
N ARG A 62 2.35 -22.75 3.03
CA ARG A 62 2.30 -21.72 4.04
C ARG A 62 0.88 -21.21 4.17
N VAL A 63 0.36 -21.25 5.37
CA VAL A 63 -0.94 -20.69 5.73
C VAL A 63 -0.69 -19.47 6.59
N ASP A 64 -1.15 -18.31 6.14
CA ASP A 64 -1.11 -17.07 6.90
C ASP A 64 -2.54 -16.75 7.37
N SER A 65 -2.66 -16.37 8.64
CA SER A 65 -3.92 -16.13 9.34
C SER A 65 -3.90 -14.76 10.01
N THR A 66 -5.03 -14.06 9.94
CA THR A 66 -5.18 -12.69 10.44
C THR A 66 -6.51 -12.56 11.16
N GLY A 67 -6.51 -11.84 12.28
CA GLY A 67 -7.66 -11.57 13.13
C GLY A 67 -7.72 -10.10 13.53
N ALA A 68 -8.66 -9.79 14.42
CA ALA A 68 -8.87 -8.42 14.89
C ALA A 68 -7.73 -7.97 15.82
N GLY A 69 -6.86 -7.08 15.34
CA GLY A 69 -5.85 -6.40 16.15
C GLY A 69 -4.43 -6.51 15.61
N LEU A 70 -3.54 -5.68 16.16
CA LEU A 70 -2.18 -5.49 15.63
C LEU A 70 -1.33 -6.78 15.68
N PHE A 71 -1.57 -7.62 16.70
CA PHE A 71 -0.83 -8.84 16.95
C PHE A 71 -1.64 -10.12 16.72
N ALA A 72 -2.88 -10.00 16.26
CA ALA A 72 -3.74 -11.15 15.96
C ALA A 72 -3.36 -11.73 14.58
N ARG A 73 -2.10 -12.13 14.43
CA ARG A 73 -1.58 -12.72 13.18
C ARG A 73 -0.75 -13.95 13.50
N GLY A 74 -0.92 -14.96 12.67
CA GLY A 74 -0.19 -16.21 12.81
C GLY A 74 0.11 -16.79 11.45
N SER A 75 1.13 -17.62 11.39
CA SER A 75 1.48 -18.33 10.18
C SER A 75 2.07 -19.67 10.51
N PHE A 76 1.76 -20.68 9.72
CA PHE A 76 2.47 -21.94 9.79
C PHE A 76 2.84 -22.42 8.41
N THR A 77 3.93 -23.19 8.35
CA THR A 77 4.42 -23.80 7.12
C THR A 77 4.56 -25.29 7.35
N ILE A 78 3.97 -26.07 6.46
CA ILE A 78 4.16 -27.52 6.42
C ILE A 78 4.87 -27.92 5.12
N ASP A 79 5.56 -29.06 5.14
CA ASP A 79 6.15 -29.67 3.95
C ASP A 79 5.15 -30.53 3.16
N GLY A 80 5.60 -31.12 2.05
CA GLY A 80 4.78 -31.99 1.20
C GLY A 80 4.38 -33.33 1.85
N ARG A 81 4.93 -33.66 3.02
CA ARG A 81 4.62 -34.85 3.82
C ARG A 81 3.70 -34.54 5.01
N GLY A 82 3.43 -33.26 5.27
CA GLY A 82 2.65 -32.82 6.43
C GLY A 82 3.44 -32.57 7.69
N GLU A 83 4.76 -32.49 7.60
CA GLU A 83 5.60 -32.12 8.74
C GLU A 83 5.56 -30.60 8.94
N LEU A 84 5.35 -30.17 10.18
CA LEU A 84 5.35 -28.77 10.56
C LEU A 84 6.79 -28.23 10.54
N LEU A 85 7.09 -27.38 9.57
CA LEU A 85 8.40 -26.75 9.42
C LEU A 85 8.53 -25.47 10.26
N ASP A 86 7.44 -24.69 10.35
CA ASP A 86 7.43 -23.39 11.02
C ASP A 86 6.04 -23.13 11.58
N CYS A 87 5.97 -22.58 12.79
CA CYS A 87 4.72 -22.15 13.43
C CYS A 87 5.01 -20.86 14.20
N ARG A 88 4.37 -19.78 13.76
CA ARG A 88 4.55 -18.44 14.30
C ARG A 88 3.21 -17.90 14.73
N ASP A 89 3.16 -17.48 15.99
CA ASP A 89 2.08 -16.65 16.50
C ASP A 89 2.69 -15.31 16.93
N LEU A 90 2.21 -14.23 16.32
CA LEU A 90 2.76 -12.90 16.56
C LEU A 90 2.49 -12.42 17.98
N ALA A 91 1.43 -12.90 18.63
CA ALA A 91 1.12 -12.56 20.01
C ALA A 91 2.15 -13.10 21.00
N THR A 92 2.82 -14.21 20.66
CA THR A 92 3.85 -14.87 21.48
C THR A 92 5.28 -14.64 20.97
N ALA A 93 5.46 -14.07 19.78
CA ALA A 93 6.76 -13.75 19.18
C ALA A 93 7.67 -12.85 20.05
N GLY A 94 8.96 -12.76 19.74
CA GLY A 94 9.87 -11.83 20.41
C GLY A 94 9.53 -10.35 20.13
N PRO A 95 10.02 -9.41 20.95
CA PRO A 95 9.75 -7.97 20.76
C PRO A 95 10.27 -7.44 19.42
N GLY A 96 11.32 -8.05 18.87
CA GLY A 96 11.87 -7.70 17.55
C GLY A 96 10.87 -7.97 16.43
N LEU A 97 10.38 -9.22 16.33
CA LEU A 97 9.38 -9.60 15.32
C LEU A 97 8.04 -8.88 15.53
N ARG A 98 7.60 -8.69 16.78
CA ARG A 98 6.38 -7.88 17.07
C ARG A 98 6.52 -6.44 16.60
N GLY A 99 7.64 -5.79 16.89
CA GLY A 99 7.89 -4.41 16.47
C GLY A 99 7.97 -4.28 14.95
N PHE A 100 8.62 -5.24 14.28
CA PHE A 100 8.70 -5.28 12.82
C PHE A 100 7.34 -5.48 12.16
N MET A 101 6.54 -6.44 12.61
CA MET A 101 5.22 -6.69 12.04
C MET A 101 4.23 -5.56 12.39
N ALA A 102 4.32 -4.99 13.58
CA ALA A 102 3.55 -3.80 13.95
C ALA A 102 3.86 -2.61 13.04
N SER A 103 5.14 -2.38 12.70
CA SER A 103 5.51 -1.27 11.82
C SER A 103 5.03 -1.49 10.38
N ILE A 104 5.12 -2.72 9.87
CA ILE A 104 4.52 -3.10 8.57
C ILE A 104 3.02 -2.81 8.57
N THR A 105 2.33 -3.26 9.61
CA THR A 105 0.87 -3.09 9.72
C THR A 105 0.46 -1.63 9.77
N LEU A 106 1.17 -0.83 10.58
CA LEU A 106 0.93 0.60 10.71
C LEU A 106 1.22 1.32 9.38
N HIS A 107 2.23 0.88 8.64
CA HIS A 107 2.60 1.46 7.35
C HIS A 107 1.54 1.23 6.27
N TYR A 108 0.99 0.01 6.20
CA TYR A 108 -0.05 -0.32 5.22
C TYR A 108 -1.47 0.04 5.67
N GLY A 109 -1.64 0.57 6.89
CA GLY A 109 -2.96 0.98 7.39
C GLY A 109 -3.91 -0.19 7.64
N GLU A 110 -3.43 -1.43 7.69
CA GLU A 110 -4.25 -2.64 7.90
C GLU A 110 -4.81 -2.76 9.33
N TRP A 111 -4.69 -1.72 10.17
CA TRP A 111 -5.07 -1.75 11.57
C TRP A 111 -5.93 -0.55 11.95
N GLY A 112 -6.95 -0.82 12.77
CA GLY A 112 -7.76 0.19 13.46
C GLY A 112 -9.04 0.64 12.77
N GLY A 113 -9.38 0.04 11.62
CA GLY A 113 -10.66 0.25 10.94
C GLY A 113 -10.85 1.69 10.45
N GLU A 114 -12.12 2.03 10.18
CA GLU A 114 -12.50 3.27 9.49
C GLU A 114 -11.98 4.55 10.16
N TRP A 115 -11.82 4.56 11.49
CA TRP A 115 -11.32 5.74 12.22
C TRP A 115 -9.85 6.04 11.94
N ILE A 116 -9.02 5.01 11.78
CA ILE A 116 -7.61 5.21 11.45
C ILE A 116 -7.49 5.70 10.01
N ASP A 117 -8.30 5.19 9.09
CA ASP A 117 -8.36 5.70 7.73
C ASP A 117 -8.72 7.19 7.70
N LEU A 118 -9.71 7.60 8.50
CA LEU A 118 -10.07 9.02 8.65
C LEU A 118 -8.91 9.86 9.19
N LEU A 119 -8.18 9.38 10.20
CA LEU A 119 -7.00 10.07 10.73
C LEU A 119 -5.90 10.22 9.68
N TYR A 120 -5.66 9.18 8.86
CA TYR A 120 -4.71 9.22 7.76
C TYR A 120 -5.12 10.22 6.67
N ILE A 121 -6.41 10.27 6.32
CA ILE A 121 -6.95 11.26 5.38
C ILE A 121 -6.76 12.67 5.93
N LEU A 122 -7.10 12.89 7.21
CA LEU A 122 -6.92 14.19 7.86
C LEU A 122 -5.45 14.60 7.89
N LEU A 123 -4.54 13.70 8.27
CA LEU A 123 -3.11 13.96 8.30
C LEU A 123 -2.55 14.27 6.90
N GLY A 124 -2.92 13.47 5.89
CA GLY A 124 -2.53 13.70 4.50
C GLY A 124 -3.07 15.04 3.96
N SER A 125 -4.30 15.40 4.32
CA SER A 125 -4.90 16.68 3.95
C SER A 125 -4.17 17.87 4.59
N ALA A 126 -3.79 17.75 5.88
CA ALA A 126 -3.06 18.78 6.60
C ALA A 126 -1.64 18.98 6.03
N LEU A 127 -0.94 17.88 5.71
CA LEU A 127 0.37 17.94 5.03
C LEU A 127 0.27 18.60 3.66
N THR A 128 -0.75 18.24 2.88
CA THR A 128 -1.00 18.85 1.55
C THR A 128 -1.27 20.35 1.68
N ALA A 129 -2.11 20.76 2.62
CA ALA A 129 -2.41 22.17 2.89
C ALA A 129 -1.16 22.93 3.33
N LEU A 130 -0.32 22.34 4.19
CA LEU A 130 0.93 22.93 4.64
C LEU A 130 1.93 23.11 3.49
N SER A 131 2.11 22.09 2.65
CA SER A 131 2.95 22.17 1.45
C SER A 131 2.46 23.23 0.47
N TRP A 132 1.14 23.32 0.25
CA TRP A 132 0.54 24.34 -0.61
C TRP A 132 0.75 25.76 -0.06
N LEU A 133 0.48 25.97 1.23
CA LEU A 133 0.72 27.25 1.91
C LEU A 133 2.19 27.68 1.84
N GLY A 134 3.11 26.75 2.10
CA GLY A 134 4.56 27.00 1.97
C GLY A 134 4.95 27.43 0.55
N GLY A 135 4.43 26.75 -0.47
CA GLY A 135 4.63 27.11 -1.87
C GLY A 135 4.09 28.51 -2.22
N ARG A 136 2.92 28.87 -1.67
CA ARG A 136 2.30 30.20 -1.85
C ARG A 136 3.12 31.30 -1.19
N LEU A 137 3.64 31.06 0.02
CA LEU A 137 4.52 31.98 0.72
C LEU A 137 5.83 32.19 -0.04
N LEU A 138 6.45 31.11 -0.54
CA LEU A 138 7.68 31.19 -1.33
C LEU A 138 7.47 31.97 -2.64
N ALA A 139 6.34 31.75 -3.32
CA ALA A 139 6.01 32.53 -4.51
C ALA A 139 5.81 34.02 -4.21
N ARG A 140 5.13 34.35 -3.10
CA ARG A 140 4.97 35.74 -2.64
C ARG A 140 6.32 36.38 -2.33
N ARG A 141 7.23 35.63 -1.68
CA ARG A 141 8.59 36.10 -1.40
C ARG A 141 9.35 36.42 -2.68
N ARG A 142 9.37 35.52 -3.66
CA ARG A 142 10.03 35.77 -4.96
C ARG A 142 9.49 37.00 -5.69
N ALA A 143 8.18 37.22 -5.66
CA ALA A 143 7.57 38.40 -6.24
C ALA A 143 8.04 39.70 -5.55
N ARG A 144 8.23 39.69 -4.23
CA ARG A 144 8.78 40.84 -3.49
C ARG A 144 10.26 41.07 -3.78
N GLU A 145 11.00 40.01 -4.09
CA GLU A 145 12.42 40.05 -4.48
C GLU A 145 12.62 40.44 -5.96
N GLY A 146 11.54 40.70 -6.72
CA GLY A 146 11.58 41.11 -8.13
C GLY A 146 11.52 39.97 -9.15
N ASP A 147 11.54 38.71 -8.73
CA ASP A 147 11.39 37.53 -9.61
C ASP A 147 9.90 37.20 -9.85
N HIS A 148 9.22 38.09 -10.57
CA HIS A 148 7.82 37.88 -10.97
C HIS A 148 7.62 36.62 -11.85
N PRO A 149 8.48 36.32 -12.84
CA PRO A 149 8.31 35.11 -13.67
C PRO A 149 8.48 33.82 -12.86
N GLY A 150 9.44 33.76 -11.93
CA GLY A 150 9.63 32.60 -11.05
C GLY A 150 8.50 32.45 -10.03
N ALA A 151 7.96 33.53 -9.49
CA ALA A 151 6.77 33.50 -8.63
C ALA A 151 5.55 32.91 -9.36
N LEU A 152 5.30 33.32 -10.60
CA LEU A 152 4.21 32.79 -11.43
C LEU A 152 4.41 31.31 -11.75
N ARG A 153 5.61 30.90 -12.16
CA ARG A 153 5.95 29.49 -12.41
C ARG A 153 5.71 28.62 -11.18
N LEU A 154 6.13 29.07 -10.00
CA LEU A 154 5.94 28.34 -8.75
C LEU A 154 4.47 28.23 -8.34
N ARG A 155 3.68 29.30 -8.52
CA ARG A 155 2.23 29.27 -8.29
C ARG A 155 1.54 28.28 -9.21
N ARG A 156 1.89 28.28 -10.50
CA ARG A 156 1.34 27.32 -11.47
C ARG A 156 1.75 25.90 -11.11
N ALA A 157 3.01 25.65 -10.80
CA ALA A 157 3.52 24.33 -10.45
C ALA A 157 2.84 23.76 -9.20
N THR A 158 2.70 24.55 -8.13
CA THR A 158 2.04 24.09 -6.89
C THR A 158 0.54 23.87 -7.06
N THR A 159 -0.13 24.70 -7.88
CA THR A 159 -1.56 24.50 -8.23
C THR A 159 -1.76 23.24 -9.06
N TRP A 160 -0.89 23.02 -10.06
CA TRP A 160 -0.91 21.82 -10.89
C TRP A 160 -0.66 20.56 -10.08
N LEU A 161 0.38 20.57 -9.24
CA LEU A 161 0.70 19.43 -8.39
C LEU A 161 -0.47 19.07 -7.47
N GLY A 162 -1.07 20.07 -6.82
CA GLY A 162 -2.23 19.86 -5.95
C GLY A 162 -3.46 19.34 -6.70
N LEU A 163 -3.75 19.88 -7.88
CA LEU A 163 -4.88 19.43 -8.70
C LEU A 163 -4.70 17.99 -9.16
N THR A 164 -3.51 17.65 -9.68
CA THR A 164 -3.18 16.29 -10.13
C THR A 164 -3.26 15.30 -8.97
N LEU A 165 -2.81 15.67 -7.76
CA LEU A 165 -2.86 14.81 -6.58
C LEU A 165 -4.29 14.41 -6.20
N ILE A 166 -5.29 15.25 -6.50
CA ILE A 166 -6.71 14.98 -6.22
C ILE A 166 -7.37 14.25 -7.39
N LEU A 167 -7.11 14.70 -8.62
CA LEU A 167 -7.78 14.19 -9.80
C LEU A 167 -7.39 12.75 -10.16
N VAL A 168 -6.11 12.38 -9.99
CA VAL A 168 -5.64 11.02 -10.28
C VAL A 168 -6.33 9.96 -9.41
N PRO A 169 -6.32 10.05 -8.06
CA PRO A 169 -6.99 9.05 -7.24
C PRO A 169 -8.51 9.07 -7.43
N ALA A 170 -9.13 10.24 -7.65
CA ALA A 170 -10.56 10.30 -7.96
C ALA A 170 -10.89 9.60 -9.29
N ALA A 171 -10.08 9.79 -10.33
CA ALA A 171 -10.25 9.11 -11.61
C ALA A 171 -10.05 7.60 -11.46
N LEU A 172 -9.01 7.15 -10.73
CA LEU A 172 -8.78 5.74 -10.45
C LEU A 172 -9.93 5.11 -9.66
N ALA A 173 -10.45 5.80 -8.65
CA ALA A 173 -11.58 5.33 -7.84
C ALA A 173 -12.89 5.24 -8.64
N LEU A 174 -13.09 6.11 -9.64
CA LEU A 174 -14.22 6.03 -10.56
C LEU A 174 -14.05 4.89 -11.56
N LEU A 175 -12.83 4.71 -12.09
CA LEU A 175 -12.53 3.66 -13.07
C LEU A 175 -12.52 2.26 -12.46
N SER A 176 -12.17 2.12 -11.18
CA SER A 176 -12.22 0.83 -10.47
C SER A 176 -13.64 0.28 -10.34
N GLN A 177 -14.66 1.13 -10.48
CA GLN A 177 -16.08 0.71 -10.52
C GLN A 177 -16.47 0.05 -11.85
N ILE A 178 -15.58 0.03 -12.85
CA ILE A 178 -15.82 -0.58 -14.16
C ILE A 178 -15.03 -1.91 -14.23
N PRO A 179 -15.70 -3.08 -14.10
CA PRO A 179 -15.02 -4.38 -13.94
C PRO A 179 -14.03 -4.72 -15.07
N GLY A 180 -14.35 -4.32 -16.31
CA GLY A 180 -13.50 -4.54 -17.48
C GLY A 180 -12.25 -3.67 -17.52
N LEU A 181 -12.23 -2.53 -16.83
CA LEU A 181 -11.04 -1.68 -16.69
C LEU A 181 -10.24 -2.05 -15.44
N ALA A 182 -10.89 -2.46 -14.36
CA ALA A 182 -10.22 -2.88 -13.13
C ALA A 182 -9.31 -4.11 -13.32
N SER A 183 -9.63 -4.96 -14.31
CA SER A 183 -8.87 -6.18 -14.62
C SER A 183 -7.67 -5.94 -15.55
N ASP A 184 -7.55 -4.77 -16.17
CA ASP A 184 -6.46 -4.41 -17.09
C ASP A 184 -5.73 -3.15 -16.58
N GLU A 185 -4.79 -3.37 -15.66
CA GLU A 185 -3.99 -2.33 -14.99
C GLU A 185 -3.39 -1.27 -15.93
N PRO A 186 -2.68 -1.62 -17.04
CA PRO A 186 -2.10 -0.61 -17.92
C PRO A 186 -3.16 0.22 -18.65
N THR A 187 -4.32 -0.36 -18.97
CA THR A 187 -5.43 0.38 -19.59
C THR A 187 -6.09 1.31 -18.59
N ALA A 188 -6.33 0.88 -17.35
CA ALA A 188 -6.84 1.73 -16.27
C ALA A 188 -5.94 2.94 -16.02
N LEU A 189 -4.62 2.75 -15.95
CA LEU A 189 -3.65 3.84 -15.76
C LEU A 189 -3.67 4.86 -16.91
N ARG A 190 -3.75 4.39 -18.16
CA ARG A 190 -3.82 5.27 -19.33
C ARG A 190 -5.10 6.11 -19.33
N VAL A 191 -6.24 5.49 -19.02
CA VAL A 191 -7.52 6.19 -18.96
C VAL A 191 -7.54 7.19 -17.80
N ALA A 192 -7.02 6.83 -16.62
CA ALA A 192 -6.91 7.73 -15.47
C ALA A 192 -6.04 8.95 -15.79
N LEU A 193 -4.89 8.74 -16.44
CA LEU A 193 -4.01 9.82 -16.88
C LEU A 193 -4.72 10.73 -17.88
N LEU A 194 -5.40 10.16 -18.88
CA LEU A 194 -6.12 10.91 -19.89
C LEU A 194 -7.23 11.78 -19.27
N VAL A 195 -8.06 11.20 -18.39
CA VAL A 195 -9.11 11.92 -17.66
C VAL A 195 -8.53 13.03 -16.81
N THR A 196 -7.41 12.78 -16.12
CA THR A 196 -6.71 13.79 -15.31
C THR A 196 -6.23 14.96 -16.16
N ILE A 197 -5.60 14.68 -17.31
CA ILE A 197 -5.10 15.71 -18.23
C ILE A 197 -6.27 16.54 -18.78
N LEU A 198 -7.37 15.90 -19.17
CA LEU A 198 -8.56 16.57 -19.70
C LEU A 198 -9.22 17.47 -18.65
N LEU A 199 -9.43 16.96 -17.43
CA LEU A 199 -10.01 17.73 -16.33
C LEU A 199 -9.13 18.92 -15.94
N ALA A 200 -7.81 18.72 -15.87
CA ALA A 200 -6.89 19.79 -15.57
C ALA A 200 -6.85 20.86 -16.68
N GLY A 201 -6.90 20.44 -17.94
CA GLY A 201 -7.02 21.34 -19.08
C GLY A 201 -8.31 22.16 -19.05
N ALA A 202 -9.45 21.53 -18.73
CA ALA A 202 -10.74 22.21 -18.61
C ALA A 202 -10.76 23.26 -17.50
N VAL A 203 -10.21 22.93 -16.32
CA VAL A 203 -10.09 23.85 -15.17
C VAL A 203 -9.24 25.08 -15.54
N LEU A 204 -8.14 24.89 -16.26
CA LEU A 204 -7.28 25.99 -16.69
C LEU A 204 -7.93 26.90 -17.71
N ARG A 205 -8.64 26.31 -18.68
CA ARG A 205 -9.34 27.09 -19.71
C ARG A 205 -10.41 27.97 -19.07
N GLY A 206 -11.17 27.41 -18.13
CA GLY A 206 -12.17 28.15 -17.35
C GLY A 206 -11.55 29.22 -16.43
N GLY A 207 -10.35 29.01 -15.91
CA GLY A 207 -9.62 30.01 -15.12
C GLY A 207 -9.13 31.19 -15.95
N LEU A 208 -8.56 30.91 -17.13
CA LEU A 208 -8.08 31.94 -18.08
C LEU A 208 -9.21 32.81 -18.62
N GLN A 209 -10.37 32.23 -18.94
CA GLN A 209 -11.52 32.99 -19.41
C GLN A 209 -12.03 33.99 -18.37
N ARG A 210 -12.08 33.60 -17.09
CA ARG A 210 -12.50 34.52 -16.02
C ARG A 210 -11.52 35.67 -15.78
N GLU A 211 -10.22 35.46 -16.01
CA GLU A 211 -9.20 36.50 -15.88
C GLU A 211 -9.36 37.54 -17.02
N ILE A 212 -9.58 37.06 -18.25
CA ILE A 212 -9.85 37.93 -19.42
C ILE A 212 -11.14 38.73 -19.24
N ASP A 213 -12.23 38.07 -18.84
CA ASP A 213 -13.53 38.73 -18.64
C ASP A 213 -13.48 39.74 -17.48
N GLY A 214 -12.67 39.46 -16.45
CA GLY A 214 -12.45 40.35 -15.31
C GLY A 214 -11.71 41.64 -15.67
N ASP A 215 -10.70 41.56 -16.53
CA ASP A 215 -9.94 42.73 -16.99
C ASP A 215 -10.77 43.63 -17.94
N ILE A 216 -11.65 43.04 -18.76
CA ILE A 216 -12.55 43.79 -19.67
C ILE A 216 -13.61 44.59 -18.89
N LEU A 217 -14.07 44.08 -17.74
CA LEU A 217 -15.04 44.78 -16.89
C LEU A 217 -14.42 45.86 -16.00
N ALA A 218 -13.09 45.87 -15.86
CA ALA A 218 -12.35 46.84 -15.05
C ALA A 218 -11.79 48.03 -15.86
N SER A 219 -11.86 47.97 -17.20
CA SER A 219 -11.46 49.04 -18.14
C SER A 219 -12.63 49.87 -18.64
#